data_AF-A0A358HR84-F1
#
_entry.id   AF-A0A358HR84-F1
#
_cell.length_a   1.000
_cell.length_b   1.000
_cell.length_c   1.000
_cell.angle_alpha   90.00
_cell.angle_beta   90.00
_cell.angle_gamma   90.00
#
_symmetry.space_group_name_H-M   'P 1'
#
loop_
_entity.id
_entity.type
_entity.pdbx_description
1 polymer ?
#
loop_
_entity_poly.entity_id
_entity_poly.type
_entity_poly.pdbx_seq_one_letter_code
_entity_poly.pdbx_strand_id
1 'polypeptide(L)' 'MQMSMRWAKRSRDAFVNREGYALYGIQQGSVFEALRRESSEKLAELDLPGHSVGGLAVGEGQQIMFDTLDFCVDMLP' A
#
# COMPACT_ATOMS: atom_id res chain seq x y z
N MET A 1 1.32 -4.24 9.21
CA MET A 1 2.01 -3.33 8.28
C MET A 1 3.46 -3.79 8.01
N GLN A 2 4.38 -3.77 8.99
CA GLN A 2 5.82 -4.09 8.74
C GLN A 2 6.09 -5.46 8.10
N MET A 3 5.33 -6.50 8.47
CA MET A 3 5.44 -7.82 7.81
C MET A 3 5.01 -7.76 6.35
N SER A 4 3.96 -7.01 6.03
CA SER A 4 3.50 -6.78 4.66
C SER A 4 4.57 -6.08 3.82
N MET A 5 5.34 -5.15 4.39
CA MET A 5 6.45 -4.50 3.67
C MET A 5 7.60 -5.47 3.36
N ARG A 6 7.93 -6.37 4.30
CA ARG A 6 8.88 -7.47 4.00
C ARG A 6 8.36 -8.39 2.90
N TRP A 7 7.06 -8.64 2.85
CA TRP A 7 6.44 -9.43 1.79
C TRP A 7 6.37 -8.67 0.46
N ALA A 8 6.14 -7.36 0.46
CA ALA A 8 6.15 -6.53 -0.73
C ALA A 8 7.54 -6.58 -1.41
N LYS A 9 8.62 -6.42 -0.63
CA LYS A 9 9.99 -6.60 -1.15
C LYS A 9 10.21 -7.98 -1.75
N ARG A 10 9.85 -9.04 -1.02
CA ARG A 10 9.95 -10.43 -1.52
C ARG A 10 9.12 -10.67 -2.79
N SER A 11 7.95 -10.06 -2.88
CA SER A 11 7.08 -10.16 -4.06
C SER A 11 7.68 -9.42 -5.25
N ARG A 12 8.26 -8.23 -5.02
CA ARG A 12 8.99 -7.50 -6.05
C ARG A 12 10.18 -8.29 -6.57
N ASP A 13 10.99 -8.85 -5.69
CA ASP A 13 12.17 -9.63 -6.06
C ASP A 13 11.82 -10.91 -6.84
N ALA A 14 10.67 -11.51 -6.54
CA ALA A 14 10.19 -12.71 -7.22
C ALA A 14 9.42 -12.42 -8.52
N PHE A 15 9.00 -11.18 -8.77
CA PHE A 15 8.16 -10.85 -9.91
C PHE A 15 8.97 -10.83 -11.20
N VAL A 16 8.58 -11.68 -12.13
CA VAL A 16 9.12 -11.73 -13.49
C VAL A 16 8.25 -10.88 -14.40
N ASN A 17 8.86 -9.87 -15.03
CA ASN A 17 8.18 -9.04 -16.02
C ASN A 17 7.74 -9.90 -17.21
N ARG A 18 6.47 -9.74 -17.60
CA ARG A 18 5.85 -10.40 -18.76
C ARG A 18 4.74 -9.51 -19.31
N GLU A 19 4.54 -9.58 -20.61
CA GLU A 19 3.57 -8.75 -21.31
C GLU A 19 2.15 -8.94 -20.74
N GLY A 20 1.46 -7.84 -20.46
CA GLY A 20 0.11 -7.85 -19.89
C GLY A 20 0.02 -8.00 -18.36
N TYR A 21 1.15 -8.03 -17.64
CA TYR A 21 1.17 -8.13 -16.18
C TYR A 21 1.92 -6.96 -15.55
N ALA A 22 1.41 -6.49 -14.41
CA ALA A 22 2.04 -5.49 -13.57
C ALA A 22 2.00 -5.95 -12.10
N LEU A 23 2.95 -5.48 -11.29
CA LEU A 23 2.98 -5.73 -9.85
C LEU A 23 2.60 -4.44 -9.11
N TYR A 24 1.58 -4.51 -8.25
CA TYR A 24 1.14 -3.36 -7.46
C TYR A 24 1.55 -3.52 -6.00
N GLY A 25 1.99 -2.42 -5.38
CA GLY A 25 2.25 -2.34 -3.95
C GLY A 25 0.96 -2.16 -3.16
N ILE A 26 0.87 -2.73 -1.96
CA ILE A 26 -0.34 -2.59 -1.12
C ILE A 26 0.03 -1.87 0.18
N GLN A 27 -0.41 -0.62 0.29
CA GLN A 27 -0.25 0.18 1.50
C GLN A 27 -1.09 -0.40 2.63
N GLN A 28 -0.50 -0.50 3.81
CA GLN A 28 -1.12 -1.02 5.02
C GLN A 28 -0.92 -0.04 6.17
N GLY A 29 -1.65 -0.22 7.26
CA GLY A 29 -1.54 0.70 8.41
C GLY A 29 -2.82 0.87 9.21
N SER A 30 -3.90 0.14 8.87
CA SER A 30 -5.23 0.38 9.44
C SER A 30 -5.64 1.85 9.21
N VAL A 31 -6.21 2.49 10.22
CA VAL A 31 -6.61 3.90 10.23
C VAL A 31 -5.52 4.82 10.82
N PHE A 32 -4.31 4.31 11.06
CA PHE A 32 -3.23 5.05 11.71
C PHE A 32 -2.36 5.77 10.67
N GLU A 33 -2.42 7.10 10.64
CA GLU A 33 -1.68 7.95 9.68
C GLU A 33 -0.18 7.66 9.67
N ALA A 34 0.47 7.59 10.83
CA ALA A 34 1.91 7.36 10.92
C ALA A 34 2.33 6.01 10.30
N LEU A 35 1.52 4.96 10.47
CA LEU A 35 1.79 3.65 9.87
C LEU A 35 1.52 3.65 8.37
N ARG A 36 0.54 4.43 7.91
CA ARG A 36 0.24 4.61 6.48
C ARG A 36 1.38 5.35 5.77
N ARG A 37 1.94 6.37 6.41
CA ARG A 37 3.13 7.10 5.95
C ARG A 37 4.35 6.19 5.84
N GLU A 38 4.67 5.46 6.92
CA GLU A 38 5.78 4.48 6.91
C GLU A 38 5.58 3.41 5.83
N SER A 39 4.34 2.95 5.62
CA SER A 39 4.02 1.99 4.57
C SER A 39 4.21 2.57 3.17
N SER A 40 3.84 3.83 2.93
CA SER A 40 4.01 4.47 1.63
C SER A 40 5.48 4.70 1.29
N GLU A 41 6.26 5.20 2.24
CA GLU A 41 7.71 5.42 2.08
C GLU A 41 8.42 4.12 1.67
N LYS A 42 8.11 3.01 2.36
CA LYS A 42 8.66 1.68 2.04
C LYS A 42 8.21 1.13 0.70
N LEU A 43 7.01 1.48 0.22
CA LEU A 43 6.54 1.05 -1.10
C LEU A 43 7.18 1.89 -2.21
N ALA A 44 7.41 3.18 -1.98
CA ALA A 44 8.07 4.07 -2.93
C ALA A 44 9.50 3.60 -3.26
N GLU A 45 10.19 2.98 -2.30
CA GLU A 45 11.51 2.35 -2.52
C GLU A 45 11.50 1.16 -3.49
N LEU A 46 10.33 0.56 -3.78
CA LEU A 46 10.22 -0.66 -4.60
C LEU A 46 10.02 -0.42 -6.10
N ASP A 47 9.84 0.85 -6.51
CA ASP A 47 9.63 1.27 -7.91
C ASP A 47 8.60 0.39 -8.64
N LEU A 48 7.37 0.40 -8.11
CA LEU A 48 6.26 -0.40 -8.62
C LEU A 48 5.41 0.43 -9.59
N PRO A 49 4.89 -0.18 -10.68
CA PRO A 49 4.05 0.52 -11.65
C PRO A 49 2.69 0.99 -11.09
N GLY A 50 2.34 0.62 -9.86
CA GLY A 50 1.11 1.09 -9.21
C GLY A 50 1.02 0.75 -7.73
N HIS A 51 0.11 1.43 -7.05
CA HIS A 51 -0.11 1.34 -5.62
C HIS A 51 -1.60 1.18 -5.31
N SER A 52 -1.90 0.38 -4.28
CA SER A 52 -3.24 0.09 -3.78
C SER A 52 -3.35 0.46 -2.30
N VAL A 53 -4.49 1.01 -1.89
CA VAL A 53 -4.81 1.21 -0.48
C VAL A 53 -5.49 -0.05 0.06
N GLY A 54 -4.78 -0.84 0.87
CA GLY A 54 -5.33 -2.04 1.50
C GLY A 54 -5.98 -1.75 2.85
N GLY A 55 -6.88 -2.63 3.28
CA GLY A 55 -7.39 -2.67 4.66
C GLY A 55 -8.47 -1.63 5.01
N LEU A 56 -9.20 -1.11 4.02
CA LEU A 56 -10.32 -0.17 4.18
C LEU A 56 -11.63 -0.71 3.57
N ALA A 57 -11.84 -2.01 3.66
CA ALA A 57 -13.09 -2.67 3.29
C ALA A 57 -13.36 -3.76 4.32
N VAL A 58 -13.24 -3.40 5.60
CA VAL A 58 -13.18 -4.35 6.73
C VAL A 58 -14.29 -4.11 7.76
N GLY A 59 -15.23 -3.21 7.47
CA GLY A 59 -16.37 -2.90 8.33
C GLY A 59 -16.21 -1.65 9.19
N GLU A 60 -15.21 -0.82 8.90
CA GLU A 60 -14.91 0.44 9.59
C GLU A 60 -15.95 1.55 9.37
N GLY A 61 -16.80 1.40 8.34
CA GLY A 61 -17.80 2.39 7.97
C GLY A 61 -17.26 3.49 7.06
N GLN A 62 -18.16 4.14 6.33
CA GLN A 62 -17.79 5.06 5.24
C GLN A 62 -16.99 6.28 5.72
N GLN A 63 -17.35 6.87 6.87
CA GLN A 63 -16.65 8.05 7.38
C GLN A 63 -15.18 7.75 7.69
N ILE A 64 -14.91 6.68 8.43
CA ILE A 64 -13.54 6.29 8.80
C ILE A 64 -12.72 5.91 7.55
N MET A 65 -13.35 5.23 6.59
CA MET A 65 -12.73 4.95 5.29
C MET A 65 -12.30 6.26 4.59
N PHE A 66 -13.19 7.25 4.51
CA PHE A 66 -12.90 8.54 3.88
C PHE A 66 -11.85 9.35 4.64
N ASP A 67 -11.98 9.47 5.96
CA ASP A 67 -10.99 10.16 6.80
C ASP A 67 -9.59 9.54 6.62
N THR A 68 -9.52 8.22 6.45
CA THR A 68 -8.25 7.53 6.18
C THR A 68 -7.75 7.79 4.76
N LEU A 69 -8.63 7.81 3.77
CA LEU A 69 -8.28 8.10 2.37
C LEU A 69 -7.77 9.53 2.18
N ASP A 70 -8.30 10.50 2.93
CA ASP A 70 -7.90 11.92 2.87
C ASP A 70 -6.39 12.12 3.06
N PHE A 71 -5.72 11.25 3.81
CA PHE A 71 -4.26 11.28 3.94
C PHE A 71 -3.54 10.13 3.25
N CYS A 72 -4.18 8.98 2.99
CA CYS A 72 -3.48 7.83 2.43
C CYS A 72 -3.11 8.02 0.95
N VAL A 73 -3.98 8.65 0.16
CA VAL A 73 -3.80 8.77 -1.30
C VAL A 73 -2.65 9.73 -1.62
N ASP A 74 -2.57 10.86 -0.92
CA ASP A 74 -1.51 11.86 -1.10
C ASP A 74 -0.11 11.37 -0.68
N MET A 75 -0.03 10.28 0.10
CA MET A 75 1.24 9.67 0.48
C MET A 75 1.78 8.71 -0.59
N LEU A 76 0.96 8.28 -1.55
CA LEU A 76 1.38 7.33 -2.59
C LEU A 76 2.07 8.07 -3.76
N PRO A 77 3.09 7.46 -4.39
CA PRO A 77 3.71 8.00 -5.60
C PRO A 77 2.77 8.11 -6.80
#